data_AF-A0A368VIT0-F1
#
_entry.id   AF-A0A368VIT0-F1
#
_cell.length_a   1.000
_cell.length_b   1.000
_cell.length_c   1.000
_cell.angle_alpha   90.00
_cell.angle_beta   90.00
_cell.angle_gamma   90.00
#
_symmetry.space_group_name_H-M   'P 1'
#
loop_
_entity.id
_entity.type
_entity.pdbx_description
1 polymer ?
#
loop_
_entity_poly.entity_id
_entity_poly.type
_entity_poly.pdbx_seq_one_letter_code
_entity_poly.pdbx_strand_id
1 'polypeptide(L)'
;MATMVSFHAHPDDESIACGGVMRKAFEEGHRVVLVVATRGEQGEVVDGVLADGEPLWQRRVAETHAAAEVLGVHARSSSAMSTPG
;
A
#
# COMPACT_ATOMS: atom_id res chain seq x y z
N MET A 1 -14.76 -6.37 -18.83
CA MET A 1 -13.47 -6.37 -18.10
C MET A 1 -12.74 -5.07 -18.38
N ALA A 2 -12.45 -4.28 -17.34
CA ALA A 2 -11.71 -3.01 -17.43
C ALA A 2 -10.53 -3.04 -16.45
N THR A 3 -9.61 -2.08 -16.58
CA THR A 3 -8.51 -1.89 -15.60
C THR A 3 -8.75 -0.61 -14.80
N MET A 4 -8.75 -0.72 -13.47
CA MET A 4 -8.74 0.40 -12.54
C MET A 4 -7.33 0.53 -11.95
N VAL A 5 -6.79 1.76 -11.94
CA VAL A 5 -5.55 2.09 -11.24
C VAL A 5 -5.91 3.03 -10.09
N SER A 6 -5.61 2.63 -8.86
CA SER A 6 -5.72 3.47 -7.67
C SER A 6 -4.32 3.96 -7.31
N PHE A 7 -4.10 5.27 -7.37
CA PHE A 7 -2.80 5.90 -7.11
C PHE A 7 -2.91 6.78 -5.87
N HIS A 8 -2.07 6.49 -4.88
CA HIS A 8 -2.10 7.15 -3.58
C HIS A 8 -0.70 7.58 -3.13
N ALA A 9 -0.63 8.50 -2.17
CA ALA A 9 0.65 9.05 -1.72
C ALA A 9 1.37 8.08 -0.77
N HIS A 10 0.64 7.55 0.21
CA HIS A 10 1.21 6.73 1.29
C HIS A 10 0.53 5.37 1.43
N PRO A 11 1.20 4.40 2.07
CA PRO A 11 0.62 3.13 2.48
C PRO A 11 -0.52 3.26 3.52
N ASP A 12 -1.79 3.22 3.10
CA ASP A 12 -3.04 3.28 3.92
C ASP A 12 -4.11 4.15 3.26
N ASP A 13 -3.69 5.21 2.57
CA ASP A 13 -4.53 6.16 1.83
C ASP A 13 -5.54 5.43 0.93
N GLU A 14 -5.14 4.32 0.30
CA GLU A 14 -5.99 3.54 -0.59
C GLU A 14 -7.14 2.87 0.16
N SER A 15 -6.85 2.33 1.34
CA SER A 15 -7.80 1.62 2.17
C SER A 15 -8.80 2.60 2.78
N ILE A 16 -8.31 3.76 3.24
CA ILE A 16 -9.13 4.84 3.83
C ILE A 16 -10.06 5.46 2.78
N ALA A 17 -9.53 5.84 1.62
CA ALA A 17 -10.29 6.61 0.64
C ALA A 17 -11.09 5.73 -0.34
N CYS A 18 -10.55 4.56 -0.71
CA CYS A 18 -10.99 3.83 -1.90
C CYS A 18 -11.14 2.31 -1.69
N GLY A 19 -10.93 1.78 -0.47
CA GLY A 19 -10.94 0.33 -0.21
C GLY A 19 -12.20 -0.37 -0.70
N GLY A 20 -13.37 0.17 -0.35
CA GLY A 20 -14.66 -0.39 -0.77
C GLY A 20 -14.86 -0.39 -2.29
N VAL A 21 -14.43 0.67 -2.99
CA VAL A 21 -14.55 0.77 -4.45
C VAL A 21 -13.62 -0.20 -5.15
N MET A 22 -12.37 -0.33 -4.67
CA MET A 22 -11.40 -1.28 -5.22
C MET A 22 -11.87 -2.72 -5.05
N ARG A 23 -12.35 -3.11 -3.85
CA ARG A 23 -12.88 -4.45 -3.60
C ARG A 23 -14.07 -4.76 -4.49
N LYS A 24 -15.01 -3.82 -4.62
CA LYS A 24 -16.18 -3.96 -5.51
C LYS A 24 -15.76 -4.14 -6.98
N ALA A 25 -14.83 -3.34 -7.48
CA ALA A 25 -14.34 -3.48 -8.85
C ALA A 25 -13.70 -4.86 -9.08
N PHE A 26 -12.95 -5.38 -8.11
CA PHE A 26 -12.41 -6.74 -8.17
C PHE A 26 -13.52 -7.81 -8.19
N GLU A 27 -14.57 -7.69 -7.35
CA GLU A 27 -15.72 -8.62 -7.35
C GLU A 27 -16.50 -8.62 -8.66
N GLU A 28 -16.57 -7.47 -9.33
CA GLU A 28 -17.19 -7.32 -10.65
C GLU A 28 -16.28 -7.83 -11.79
N GLY A 29 -15.10 -8.37 -11.48
CA GLY A 29 -14.19 -9.00 -12.43
C GLY A 29 -13.29 -8.01 -13.17
N HIS A 30 -13.08 -6.81 -12.63
CA HIS A 30 -12.11 -5.86 -13.16
C HIS A 30 -10.69 -6.15 -12.65
N ARG A 31 -9.68 -5.79 -13.44
CA ARG A 31 -8.29 -5.78 -12.98
C ARG A 31 -8.05 -4.51 -12.17
N VAL A 32 -7.65 -4.65 -10.92
CA VAL A 32 -7.37 -3.51 -10.04
C VAL A 32 -5.88 -3.49 -9.69
N VAL A 33 -5.25 -2.34 -9.92
CA VAL A 33 -3.83 -2.10 -9.63
C VAL A 33 -3.71 -0.99 -8.60
N LEU A 34 -3.00 -1.27 -7.51
CA LEU A 34 -2.66 -0.28 -6.48
C LEU A 34 -1.23 0.21 -6.70
N VAL A 35 -1.07 1.54 -6.69
CA VAL A 35 0.22 2.22 -6.69
C VAL A 35 0.28 3.17 -5.50
N VAL A 36 1.29 3.01 -4.66
CA VAL A 36 1.64 3.97 -3.60
C VAL A 36 2.95 4.66 -3.96
N ALA A 37 2.96 5.99 -3.90
CA ALA A 37 4.09 6.81 -4.35
C ALA A 37 5.31 6.67 -3.43
N THR A 38 5.06 6.56 -2.12
CA THR A 38 6.08 6.47 -1.07
C THR A 38 5.96 5.16 -0.31
N ARG A 39 6.95 4.85 0.54
CA ARG A 39 6.85 3.76 1.52
C ARG A 39 6.42 4.27 2.90
N GLY A 40 6.16 5.57 3.03
CA GLY A 40 5.71 6.17 4.27
C GLY A 40 6.77 6.18 5.37
N GLU A 41 8.06 6.28 5.03
CA GLU A 41 9.17 6.21 5.99
C GLU A 41 9.18 7.35 7.03
N GLN A 42 8.47 8.45 6.77
CA GLN A 42 8.36 9.62 7.66
C GLN A 42 7.09 9.62 8.51
N GLY A 43 6.37 8.50 8.58
CA GLY A 43 5.14 8.37 9.38
C GLY A 43 5.43 8.29 10.88
N GLU A 44 4.39 8.53 11.67
CA GLU A 44 4.43 8.31 13.12
C GLU A 44 4.34 6.80 13.43
N VAL A 45 5.00 6.39 14.52
CA VAL A 45 5.05 4.99 14.96
C VAL A 45 4.37 4.90 16.32
N VAL A 46 3.43 3.97 16.45
CA VAL A 46 2.85 3.60 17.74
C VAL A 46 3.83 2.68 18.48
N ASP A 47 4.07 2.98 19.76
CA ASP A 47 4.98 2.22 20.60
C ASP A 47 4.64 0.71 20.59
N GLY A 48 5.66 -0.12 20.37
CA GLY A 48 5.53 -1.59 20.36
C GLY A 48 5.06 -2.22 19.05
N VAL A 49 4.80 -1.43 18.00
CA VAL A 49 4.41 -1.97 16.66
C VAL A 49 5.62 -2.51 15.89
N LEU A 50 6.74 -1.80 15.94
CA LEU A 50 7.97 -2.18 15.25
C LEU A 50 8.80 -3.15 16.10
N ALA A 51 9.39 -4.14 15.45
CA ALA A 51 10.45 -4.94 16.06
C ALA A 51 11.71 -4.10 16.30
N ASP A 52 12.59 -4.58 17.17
CA ASP A 52 13.84 -3.87 17.46
C ASP A 52 14.69 -3.67 16.19
N GLY A 53 15.05 -2.43 15.91
CA GLY A 53 15.77 -2.03 14.69
C GLY A 53 14.98 -2.13 13.38
N GLU A 54 13.67 -2.45 13.40
CA GLU A 54 12.85 -2.50 12.18
C GLU A 54 12.59 -1.08 11.65
N PRO A 55 12.94 -0.77 10.38
CA PRO A 55 12.61 0.52 9.81
C PRO A 55 11.12 0.57 9.42
N LEU A 56 10.43 1.69 9.71
CA LEU A 56 8.99 1.85 9.47
C LEU A 56 8.55 1.49 8.04
N TRP A 57 9.34 1.85 7.03
CA TRP A 57 8.99 1.55 5.64
C TRP A 57 8.84 0.05 5.38
N GLN A 58 9.61 -0.79 6.07
CA GLN A 58 9.56 -2.24 5.88
C GLN A 58 8.23 -2.79 6.42
N ARG A 59 7.82 -2.32 7.60
CA ARG A 59 6.51 -2.61 8.18
C ARG A 59 5.39 -2.19 7.24
N ARG A 60 5.40 -0.92 6.80
CA ARG A 60 4.33 -0.37 5.95
C ARG A 60 4.24 -1.02 4.57
N VAL A 61 5.36 -1.43 3.98
CA VAL A 61 5.36 -2.21 2.74
C VAL A 61 4.68 -3.56 2.96
N ALA A 62 5.03 -4.28 4.04
CA ALA A 62 4.38 -5.55 4.36
C ALA A 62 2.88 -5.39 4.62
N GLU A 63 2.49 -4.35 5.37
CA GLU A 63 1.09 -4.01 5.61
C GLU A 63 0.33 -3.68 4.32
N THR A 64 0.95 -2.93 3.40
CA THR A 64 0.35 -2.63 2.08
C THR A 64 0.07 -3.90 1.30
N HIS A 65 1.01 -4.85 1.30
CA HIS A 65 0.82 -6.12 0.61
C HIS A 65 -0.30 -6.94 1.25
N ALA A 66 -0.36 -7.02 2.58
CA ALA A 66 -1.45 -7.69 3.29
C ALA A 66 -2.81 -7.04 3.02
N ALA A 67 -2.90 -5.71 3.03
CA ALA A 67 -4.11 -4.97 2.69
C ALA A 67 -4.54 -5.24 1.23
N ALA A 68 -3.58 -5.26 0.30
CA ALA A 68 -3.85 -5.54 -1.10
C ALA A 68 -4.40 -6.94 -1.34
N GLU A 69 -3.93 -7.95 -0.60
CA GLU A 69 -4.49 -9.30 -0.61
C GLU A 69 -5.95 -9.32 -0.17
N VAL A 70 -6.28 -8.61 0.91
CA VAL A 70 -7.67 -8.49 1.41
C VAL A 70 -8.58 -7.79 0.39
N LEU A 71 -8.06 -6.76 -0.28
CA LEU A 71 -8.82 -5.98 -1.27
C LEU A 71 -8.94 -6.69 -2.64
N GLY A 72 -8.14 -7.74 -2.89
CA GLY A 72 -8.07 -8.41 -4.19
C GLY A 72 -7.37 -7.60 -5.27
N VAL A 73 -6.40 -6.75 -4.90
CA VAL A 73 -5.72 -5.84 -5.83
C VAL A 73 -4.24 -6.21 -5.98
N HIS A 74 -3.66 -5.92 -7.15
CA HIS A 74 -2.21 -6.07 -7.33
C HIS A 74 -1.50 -4.79 -6.89
N ALA A 75 -0.73 -4.86 -5.81
CA ALA A 75 0.07 -3.73 -5.31
C ALA A 75 1.47 -3.66 -5.95
N ARG A 76 1.95 -2.43 -6.21
CA ARG A 76 3.37 -2.11 -6.45
C ARG A 76 3.74 -0.85 -5.67
N SER A 77 4.82 -0.91 -4.90
CA SER A 77 5.46 0.25 -4.28
C SER A 77 6.65 0.73 -5.13
N SER A 78 6.94 2.04 -5.12
CA SER A 78 8.11 2.56 -5.83
C SER A 78 9.42 2.08 -5.18
N SER A 79 10.42 1.74 -6.01
CA SER A 79 11.78 1.38 -5.55
C SER A 79 12.70 2.60 -5.45
N ALA A 80 12.16 3.81 -5.54
CA ALA A 80 12.95 5.02 -5.72
C ALA A 80 13.47 5.56 -4.39
N MET A 81 14.79 5.80 -4.36
CA MET A 81 15.62 6.41 -3.31
C MET A 81 16.08 5.46 -2.19
N SER A 82 16.94 4.51 -2.58
CA SER A 82 18.17 4.28 -1.81
C SER A 82 18.88 5.62 -1.69
N THR A 83 18.98 6.17 -0.49
CA THR A 83 19.89 7.30 -0.23
C THR A 83 21.30 6.90 -0.68
N PRO A 84 22.03 7.75 -1.42
CA PRO A 84 23.46 7.52 -1.61
C PRO A 84 24.11 7.70 -0.23
N GLY A 85 24.79 6.65 0.24
CA GLY A 85 25.73 6.75 1.35
C GLY A 85 26.99 7.50 0.96
#